data_AF-A0A6I9WKU0-F1
#
_entry.id   AF-A0A6I9WKU0-F1
#
_cell.length_a   1.000
_cell.length_b   1.000
_cell.length_c   1.000
_cell.angle_alpha   90.00
_cell.angle_beta   90.00
_cell.angle_gamma   90.00
#
_symmetry.space_group_name_H-M   'P 1'
#
loop_
_entity.id
_entity.type
_entity.pdbx_description
1 polymer ?
#
loop_
_entity_poly.entity_id
_entity_poly.type
_entity_poly.pdbx_seq_one_letter_code
_entity_poly.pdbx_strand_id
1 'polypeptide(L)'
;MKTLASSYTHSDQAITYHVIEPTLEQVARSVLLLSICLEKDLGLQEATRYYLEILGNTILRPATAKYLAKCAKQLIDIPTQTIDCPWLSLEKFKHKDRDNLESIFKFWARATREGVPIVNYWDRRIRKLLKTRYDYREGVFDWDYYMVLKPRCTTNLTIQEYRFWRNNGVAFTWLEGEPARSNPTLLNNIIQCGPGFIHYAYLGDIVNGPFFTWAAIEKNEEKLRATDIAEREVMRAIHEIKAKEPLCEDYVGAHRDASILNSIIVSQMPDIEMENESWIDVENKSKQNKKISWVEVPNHKIIFYPATSLESLKSKCEYINKFHLIWIAHNMTKQLANLAPLASAGAPVIVELRKHMADLRKEDLQNFTKELKEIAQENGLRSLYDFDSNEHIFARFCKN
;
A
#
# COMPACT_ATOMS: atom_id res chain seq x y z
N MET A 1 -5.14 4.45 8.22
CA MET A 1 -4.70 3.34 9.09
C MET A 1 -3.97 3.87 10.32
N LYS A 2 -2.74 4.43 10.23
CA LYS A 2 -2.03 5.03 11.38
C LYS A 2 -2.85 6.09 12.16
N THR A 3 -3.52 7.01 11.46
CA THR A 3 -4.41 8.01 12.08
C THR A 3 -5.58 7.39 12.84
N LEU A 4 -6.12 6.27 12.35
CA LEU A 4 -7.21 5.57 13.01
C LEU A 4 -6.70 4.81 14.23
N ALA A 5 -5.54 4.17 14.13
CA ALA A 5 -4.88 3.49 15.25
C ALA A 5 -4.63 4.44 16.41
N SER A 6 -4.09 5.64 16.17
CA SER A 6 -3.83 6.61 17.25
C SER A 6 -5.08 7.37 17.72
N SER A 7 -6.25 7.19 17.10
CA SER A 7 -7.43 8.03 17.36
C SER A 7 -7.92 7.97 18.80
N TYR A 8 -7.81 6.82 19.48
CA TYR A 8 -8.23 6.65 20.87
C TYR A 8 -7.41 7.48 21.87
N THR A 9 -6.22 7.97 21.47
CA THR A 9 -5.37 8.83 22.31
C THR A 9 -5.77 10.30 22.25
N HIS A 10 -6.71 10.65 21.38
CA HIS A 10 -7.16 12.02 21.14
C HIS A 10 -8.64 12.20 21.53
N SER A 11 -9.08 13.46 21.64
CA SER A 11 -10.50 13.78 21.77
C SER A 11 -11.28 13.22 20.58
N ASP A 12 -12.47 12.69 20.83
CA ASP A 12 -13.34 12.17 19.78
C ASP A 12 -13.67 13.26 18.74
N GLN A 13 -13.28 13.01 17.48
CA GLN A 13 -13.43 13.95 16.37
C GLN A 13 -13.90 13.23 15.10
N ALA A 14 -14.83 13.86 14.39
CA ALA A 14 -15.26 13.39 13.08
C ALA A 14 -14.23 13.71 11.99
N ILE A 15 -13.65 12.67 11.39
CA ILE A 15 -12.68 12.78 10.31
C ILE A 15 -13.24 12.13 9.05
N THR A 16 -13.40 12.95 8.00
CA THR A 16 -13.73 12.48 6.65
C THR A 16 -12.48 12.51 5.78
N TYR A 17 -12.07 11.35 5.27
CA TYR A 17 -10.94 11.19 4.36
C TYR A 17 -11.44 11.24 2.92
N HIS A 18 -10.99 12.23 2.15
CA HIS A 18 -11.26 12.29 0.72
C HIS A 18 -10.04 11.79 -0.03
N VAL A 19 -10.16 10.65 -0.70
CA VAL A 19 -9.03 9.92 -1.29
C VAL A 19 -9.17 9.87 -2.80
N ILE A 20 -8.08 10.17 -3.51
CA ILE A 20 -7.98 10.02 -4.96
C ILE A 20 -6.81 9.10 -5.23
N GLU A 21 -7.10 7.97 -5.86
CA GLU A 21 -6.11 7.03 -6.37
C GLU A 21 -6.01 7.14 -7.90
N PRO A 22 -4.84 6.84 -8.50
CA PRO A 22 -4.64 7.01 -9.93
C PRO A 22 -5.41 6.00 -10.79
N THR A 23 -5.73 4.82 -10.24
CA THR A 23 -6.47 3.76 -10.95
C THR A 23 -7.51 3.09 -10.04
N LEU A 24 -8.50 2.42 -10.63
CA LEU A 24 -9.52 1.68 -9.87
C LEU A 24 -8.93 0.46 -9.16
N GLU A 25 -7.88 -0.15 -9.70
CA GLU A 25 -7.14 -1.24 -9.05
C GLU A 25 -6.53 -0.78 -7.72
N GLN A 26 -6.00 0.45 -7.66
CA GLN A 26 -5.48 1.04 -6.42
C GLN A 26 -6.59 1.38 -5.42
N VAL A 27 -7.76 1.83 -5.90
CA VAL A 27 -8.96 1.99 -5.05
C VAL A 27 -9.37 0.65 -4.44
N ALA A 28 -9.54 -0.38 -5.27
CA ALA A 28 -9.92 -1.72 -4.82
C ALA A 28 -8.89 -2.28 -3.82
N ARG A 29 -7.60 -2.02 -4.04
CA ARG A 29 -6.52 -2.47 -3.17
C ARG A 29 -6.56 -1.76 -1.82
N SER A 30 -6.82 -0.46 -1.82
CA SER A 30 -7.01 0.32 -0.58
C SER A 30 -8.20 -0.19 0.22
N VAL A 31 -9.33 -0.48 -0.44
CA VAL A 31 -10.51 -1.07 0.19
C VAL A 31 -10.19 -2.44 0.79
N LEU A 32 -9.49 -3.31 0.06
CA LEU A 32 -9.06 -4.63 0.54
C LEU A 32 -8.15 -4.53 1.77
N LEU A 33 -7.10 -3.71 1.71
CA LEU A 33 -6.14 -3.54 2.80
C LEU A 33 -6.80 -2.96 4.06
N LEU A 34 -7.70 -1.99 3.91
CA LEU A 34 -8.48 -1.45 5.02
C LEU A 34 -9.47 -2.48 5.58
N SER A 35 -10.11 -3.28 4.72
CA SER A 35 -11.00 -4.37 5.13
C SER A 35 -10.28 -5.37 6.03
N ILE A 36 -9.03 -5.74 5.70
CA ILE A 36 -8.20 -6.64 6.53
C ILE A 36 -7.98 -6.05 7.93
N CYS A 37 -7.58 -4.78 8.00
CA CYS A 37 -7.32 -4.13 9.29
C CYS A 37 -8.57 -4.05 10.18
N LEU A 38 -9.73 -3.89 9.55
CA LEU A 38 -11.00 -3.70 10.23
C LEU A 38 -11.75 -5.01 10.50
N GLU A 39 -11.34 -6.16 9.98
CA GLU A 39 -12.09 -7.42 10.15
C GLU A 39 -12.09 -7.89 11.62
N LYS A 40 -13.29 -8.02 12.23
CA LYS A 40 -13.47 -8.39 13.65
C LYS A 40 -12.97 -9.80 13.95
N ASP A 41 -13.32 -10.76 13.10
CA ASP A 41 -13.11 -12.19 13.33
C ASP A 41 -11.72 -12.70 12.92
N LEU A 42 -10.85 -11.82 12.40
CA LEU A 42 -9.53 -12.20 11.94
C LEU A 42 -8.49 -12.05 13.06
N GLY A 43 -7.73 -13.12 13.34
CA GLY A 43 -6.70 -13.12 14.37
C GLY A 43 -5.64 -12.04 14.12
N LEU A 44 -5.11 -11.43 15.18
CA LEU A 44 -4.21 -10.29 15.06
C LEU A 44 -2.96 -10.60 14.22
N GLN A 45 -2.34 -11.76 14.46
CA GLN A 45 -1.17 -12.22 13.70
C GLN A 45 -1.51 -12.52 12.23
N GLU A 46 -2.63 -13.19 11.98
CA GLU A 46 -3.11 -13.50 10.63
C GLU A 46 -3.38 -12.20 9.85
N ALA A 47 -4.14 -11.27 10.43
CA ALA A 47 -4.44 -9.97 9.84
C ALA A 47 -3.17 -9.20 9.47
N THR A 48 -2.19 -9.18 10.37
CA THR A 48 -0.91 -8.50 10.17
C THR A 48 -0.14 -9.09 9.00
N ARG A 49 0.02 -10.41 8.97
CA ARG A 49 0.81 -11.07 7.92
C ARG A 49 0.09 -11.07 6.57
N TYR A 50 -1.24 -11.28 6.56
CA TYR A 50 -2.04 -11.18 5.33
C TYR A 50 -1.97 -9.78 4.74
N TYR A 51 -2.07 -8.74 5.59
CA TYR A 51 -1.90 -7.36 5.17
C TYR A 51 -0.54 -7.15 4.49
N LEU A 52 0.55 -7.58 5.12
CA LEU A 52 1.91 -7.38 4.59
C LEU A 52 2.17 -8.17 3.30
N GLU A 53 1.77 -9.44 3.23
CA GLU A 53 1.90 -10.24 2.02
C GLU A 53 1.11 -9.65 0.85
N ILE A 54 -0.15 -9.27 1.09
CA ILE A 54 -0.99 -8.63 0.06
C ILE A 54 -0.39 -7.28 -0.35
N LEU A 55 0.17 -6.51 0.61
CA LEU A 55 0.81 -5.21 0.40
C LEU A 55 2.07 -5.31 -0.48
N GLY A 56 2.91 -6.32 -0.28
CA GLY A 56 4.29 -6.27 -0.75
C GLY A 56 4.78 -7.46 -1.55
N ASN A 57 4.08 -8.59 -1.55
CA ASN A 57 4.60 -9.83 -2.13
C ASN A 57 3.87 -10.21 -3.43
N THR A 58 4.65 -10.54 -4.45
CA THR A 58 4.17 -11.14 -5.71
C THR A 58 3.57 -12.53 -5.49
N ILE A 59 4.10 -13.29 -4.53
CA ILE A 59 3.64 -14.64 -4.18
C ILE A 59 3.21 -14.67 -2.71
N LEU A 60 2.07 -15.28 -2.46
CA LEU A 60 1.39 -15.45 -1.18
C LEU A 60 1.54 -16.87 -0.68
N ARG A 61 1.56 -17.03 0.64
CA ARG A 61 1.33 -18.35 1.26
C ARG A 61 -0.09 -18.85 0.95
N PRO A 62 -0.30 -20.18 0.87
CA PRO A 62 -1.62 -20.76 0.59
C PRO A 62 -2.74 -20.24 1.50
N ALA A 63 -2.47 -20.04 2.79
CA ALA A 63 -3.45 -19.49 3.74
C ALA A 63 -3.90 -18.07 3.36
N THR A 64 -2.95 -17.21 2.98
CA THR A 64 -3.19 -15.82 2.57
C THR A 64 -3.92 -15.77 1.24
N ALA A 65 -3.57 -16.63 0.28
CA ALA A 65 -4.28 -16.75 -0.99
C ALA A 65 -5.73 -17.22 -0.78
N LYS A 66 -5.94 -18.20 0.11
CA LYS A 66 -7.29 -18.66 0.47
C LYS A 66 -8.12 -17.54 1.10
N TYR A 67 -7.54 -16.81 2.06
CA TYR A 67 -8.16 -15.64 2.64
C TYR A 67 -8.48 -14.57 1.59
N LEU A 68 -7.54 -14.22 0.72
CA LEU A 68 -7.72 -13.24 -0.36
C LEU A 68 -8.88 -13.63 -1.28
N ALA A 69 -8.95 -14.90 -1.71
CA ALA A 69 -9.99 -15.39 -2.60
C ALA A 69 -11.40 -15.37 -1.95
N LYS A 70 -11.47 -15.55 -0.62
CA LYS A 70 -12.70 -15.39 0.17
C LYS A 70 -13.07 -13.91 0.32
N CYS A 71 -12.13 -13.09 0.76
CA CYS A 71 -12.32 -11.66 1.01
C CYS A 71 -12.72 -10.94 -0.29
N ALA A 72 -12.00 -11.16 -1.39
CA ALA A 72 -12.33 -10.58 -2.70
C ALA A 72 -13.76 -10.92 -3.14
N LYS A 73 -14.21 -12.17 -2.93
CA LYS A 73 -15.59 -12.58 -3.25
C LYS A 73 -16.63 -11.79 -2.44
N GLN A 74 -16.34 -11.50 -1.18
CA GLN A 74 -17.21 -10.71 -0.31
C GLN A 74 -17.18 -9.22 -0.67
N LEU A 75 -16.07 -8.70 -1.20
CA LEU A 75 -15.94 -7.30 -1.62
C LEU A 75 -16.62 -6.99 -2.98
N ILE A 76 -16.97 -8.01 -3.79
CA ILE A 76 -17.72 -7.86 -5.05
C ILE A 76 -19.02 -7.06 -4.86
N ASP A 77 -19.64 -7.20 -3.69
CA ASP A 77 -20.93 -6.63 -3.32
C ASP A 77 -20.83 -5.16 -2.82
N ILE A 78 -19.62 -4.65 -2.57
CA ILE A 78 -19.42 -3.28 -2.06
C ILE A 78 -19.78 -2.22 -3.12
N PRO A 79 -19.30 -2.29 -4.38
CA PRO A 79 -19.62 -1.29 -5.39
C PRO A 79 -21.12 -1.17 -5.70
N THR A 80 -21.86 -2.27 -5.56
CA THR A 80 -23.31 -2.36 -5.77
C THR A 80 -24.14 -2.05 -4.52
N GLN A 81 -23.50 -1.71 -3.39
CA GLN A 81 -24.13 -1.37 -2.10
C GLN A 81 -25.00 -2.49 -1.50
N THR A 82 -24.72 -3.75 -1.82
CA THR A 82 -25.46 -4.90 -1.25
C THR A 82 -24.91 -5.33 0.12
N ILE A 83 -23.74 -4.82 0.50
CA ILE A 83 -23.16 -4.93 1.84
C ILE A 83 -23.01 -3.52 2.44
N ASP A 84 -23.48 -3.35 3.67
CA ASP A 84 -23.28 -2.13 4.43
C ASP A 84 -21.81 -2.01 4.85
N CYS A 85 -21.13 -0.99 4.34
CA CYS A 85 -19.74 -0.68 4.61
C CYS A 85 -19.67 0.76 5.17
N PRO A 86 -19.98 0.97 6.46
CA PRO A 86 -20.27 2.30 7.00
C PRO A 86 -19.06 3.26 6.96
N TRP A 87 -17.85 2.71 6.94
CA TRP A 87 -16.60 3.47 6.87
C TRP A 87 -16.21 3.89 5.45
N LEU A 88 -16.92 3.42 4.40
CA LEU A 88 -16.58 3.62 2.99
C LEU A 88 -17.74 4.26 2.22
N SER A 89 -17.42 5.24 1.37
CA SER A 89 -18.36 5.77 0.37
C SER A 89 -17.72 5.78 -1.02
N LEU A 90 -18.44 5.16 -1.95
CA LEU A 90 -18.14 5.15 -3.39
C LEU A 90 -19.13 6.03 -4.19
N GLU A 91 -19.86 6.90 -3.51
CA GLU A 91 -20.94 7.71 -4.11
C GLU A 91 -20.45 8.60 -5.26
N LYS A 92 -19.19 9.03 -5.20
CA LYS A 92 -18.57 9.92 -6.20
C LYS A 92 -18.16 9.20 -7.49
N PHE A 93 -18.13 7.86 -7.48
CA PHE A 93 -17.94 7.06 -8.68
C PHE A 93 -19.22 6.93 -9.48
N LYS A 94 -19.11 7.00 -10.81
CA LYS A 94 -20.21 6.73 -11.74
C LYS A 94 -20.51 5.22 -11.76
N HIS A 95 -21.69 4.84 -12.22
CA HIS A 95 -22.07 3.42 -12.34
C HIS A 95 -21.00 2.57 -13.05
N LYS A 96 -20.50 3.05 -14.20
CA LYS A 96 -19.41 2.38 -14.94
C LYS A 96 -18.16 2.10 -14.08
N ASP A 97 -17.75 3.05 -13.24
CA ASP A 97 -16.56 2.88 -12.40
C ASP A 97 -16.82 1.85 -11.28
N ARG A 98 -18.06 1.80 -10.76
CA ARG A 98 -18.48 0.81 -9.78
C ARG A 98 -18.56 -0.60 -10.39
N ASP A 99 -19.09 -0.72 -11.60
CA ASP A 99 -19.11 -1.98 -12.36
C ASP A 99 -17.68 -2.47 -12.64
N ASN A 100 -16.76 -1.55 -12.95
CA ASN A 100 -15.34 -1.87 -13.11
C ASN A 100 -14.69 -2.33 -11.79
N LEU A 101 -15.00 -1.68 -10.66
CA LEU A 101 -14.53 -2.13 -9.34
C LEU A 101 -15.05 -3.53 -9.00
N GLU A 102 -16.32 -3.80 -9.28
CA GLU A 102 -16.93 -5.13 -9.13
C GLU A 102 -16.19 -6.16 -9.99
N SER A 103 -15.87 -5.80 -11.24
CA SER A 103 -15.12 -6.63 -12.18
C SER A 103 -13.69 -6.93 -11.69
N ILE A 104 -13.01 -5.96 -11.07
CA ILE A 104 -11.68 -6.15 -10.44
C ILE A 104 -11.77 -7.15 -9.28
N PHE A 105 -12.77 -7.05 -8.40
CA PHE A 105 -12.94 -8.01 -7.30
C PHE A 105 -13.29 -9.42 -7.81
N LYS A 106 -14.13 -9.54 -8.84
CA LYS A 106 -14.40 -10.81 -9.54
C LYS A 106 -13.13 -11.41 -10.12
N PHE A 107 -12.32 -10.59 -10.78
CA PHE A 107 -11.02 -11.01 -11.31
C PHE A 107 -10.12 -11.54 -10.19
N TRP A 108 -9.94 -10.80 -9.09
CA TRP A 108 -9.09 -11.25 -7.98
C TRP A 108 -9.57 -12.57 -7.38
N ALA A 109 -10.87 -12.71 -7.12
CA ALA A 109 -11.42 -13.96 -6.60
C ALA A 109 -11.11 -15.16 -7.52
N ARG A 110 -11.15 -14.96 -8.84
CA ARG A 110 -10.82 -16.00 -9.82
C ARG A 110 -9.31 -16.23 -9.95
N ALA A 111 -8.56 -15.17 -10.19
CA ALA A 111 -7.12 -15.17 -10.44
C ALA A 111 -6.30 -15.72 -9.27
N THR A 112 -6.74 -15.52 -8.02
CA THR A 112 -6.07 -16.12 -6.86
C THR A 112 -6.17 -17.65 -6.84
N ARG A 113 -7.20 -18.22 -7.49
CA ARG A 113 -7.43 -19.68 -7.60
C ARG A 113 -6.79 -20.30 -8.83
N GLU A 114 -6.87 -19.61 -9.96
CA GLU A 114 -6.35 -20.08 -11.25
C GLU A 114 -4.85 -19.83 -11.42
N GLY A 115 -4.28 -18.94 -10.60
CA GLY A 115 -2.91 -18.46 -10.79
C GLY A 115 -2.84 -17.35 -11.84
N VAL A 116 -1.83 -16.50 -11.70
CA VAL A 116 -1.46 -15.49 -12.71
C VAL A 116 0.05 -15.43 -12.81
N PRO A 117 0.63 -15.18 -14.00
CA PRO A 117 2.08 -15.21 -14.19
C PRO A 117 2.72 -13.91 -13.69
N ILE A 118 2.56 -13.61 -12.41
CA ILE A 118 2.98 -12.34 -11.82
C ILE A 118 4.50 -12.25 -11.69
N VAL A 119 5.18 -13.37 -11.45
CA VAL A 119 6.66 -13.43 -11.46
C VAL A 119 7.18 -13.01 -12.83
N ASN A 120 6.55 -13.47 -13.91
CA ASN A 120 6.92 -13.08 -15.27
C ASN A 120 6.68 -11.59 -15.53
N TYR A 121 5.60 -11.01 -15.01
CA TYR A 121 5.34 -9.57 -15.15
C TYR A 121 6.34 -8.72 -14.36
N TRP A 122 6.74 -9.18 -13.17
CA TRP A 122 7.80 -8.58 -12.39
C TRP A 122 9.13 -8.60 -13.17
N ASP A 123 9.55 -9.78 -13.65
CA ASP A 123 10.79 -9.96 -14.40
C ASP A 123 10.85 -9.08 -15.65
N ARG A 124 9.74 -9.01 -16.41
CA ARG A 124 9.63 -8.11 -17.57
C ARG A 124 9.87 -6.64 -17.21
N ARG A 125 9.39 -6.20 -16.05
CA ARG A 125 9.61 -4.82 -15.56
C ARG A 125 11.07 -4.60 -15.17
N ILE A 126 11.70 -5.56 -14.48
CA ILE A 126 13.12 -5.49 -14.12
C ILE A 126 14.00 -5.47 -15.38
N ARG A 127 13.75 -6.35 -16.36
CA ARG A 127 14.45 -6.35 -17.66
C ARG A 127 14.29 -5.02 -18.39
N LYS A 128 13.07 -4.49 -18.44
CA LYS A 128 12.81 -3.19 -19.08
C LYS A 128 13.56 -2.04 -18.39
N LEU A 129 13.62 -2.05 -17.05
CA LEU A 129 14.33 -1.05 -16.26
C LEU A 129 15.85 -1.13 -16.46
N LEU A 130 16.42 -2.34 -16.34
CA LEU A 130 17.87 -2.54 -16.33
C LEU A 130 18.49 -2.61 -17.74
N LYS A 131 17.70 -2.97 -18.76
CA LYS A 131 18.14 -3.15 -20.14
C LYS A 131 19.37 -4.08 -20.20
N THR A 132 20.46 -3.64 -20.81
CA THR A 132 21.73 -4.38 -20.92
C THR A 132 22.37 -4.72 -19.57
N ARG A 133 21.99 -4.04 -18.49
CA ARG A 133 22.50 -4.33 -17.13
C ARG A 133 21.75 -5.45 -16.42
N TYR A 134 20.72 -6.04 -17.05
CA TYR A 134 19.92 -7.10 -16.43
C TYR A 134 20.75 -8.33 -16.05
N ASP A 135 21.70 -8.73 -16.89
CA ASP A 135 22.58 -9.87 -16.62
C ASP A 135 23.54 -9.61 -15.44
N TYR A 136 23.75 -8.33 -15.10
CA TYR A 136 24.54 -7.86 -13.97
C TYR A 136 23.67 -7.23 -12.86
N ARG A 137 22.39 -7.62 -12.78
CA ARG A 137 21.42 -6.96 -11.90
C ARG A 137 21.81 -6.97 -10.42
N GLU A 138 22.47 -8.03 -9.94
CA GLU A 138 22.93 -8.11 -8.55
C GLU A 138 23.86 -6.94 -8.19
N GLY A 139 24.79 -6.59 -9.09
CA GLY A 139 25.67 -5.45 -8.90
C GLY A 139 24.93 -4.11 -8.91
N VAL A 140 23.85 -4.00 -9.70
CA VAL A 140 22.99 -2.81 -9.68
C VAL A 140 22.23 -2.72 -8.36
N PHE A 141 21.68 -3.83 -7.86
CA PHE A 141 20.94 -3.88 -6.60
C PHE A 141 21.86 -3.55 -5.41
N ASP A 142 23.07 -4.12 -5.37
CA ASP A 142 24.07 -3.81 -4.35
C ASP A 142 24.42 -2.31 -4.39
N TRP A 143 24.64 -1.74 -5.58
CA TRP A 143 24.95 -0.33 -5.74
C TRP A 143 23.80 0.57 -5.26
N ASP A 144 22.56 0.31 -5.70
CA ASP A 144 21.36 1.06 -5.28
C ASP A 144 21.23 1.08 -3.75
N TYR A 145 21.43 -0.08 -3.12
CA TYR A 145 21.36 -0.21 -1.67
C TYR A 145 22.48 0.55 -0.97
N TYR A 146 23.75 0.26 -1.27
CA TYR A 146 24.87 0.80 -0.50
C TYR A 146 25.13 2.28 -0.78
N MET A 147 24.88 2.72 -2.01
CA MET A 147 25.21 4.09 -2.44
C MET A 147 24.03 5.05 -2.29
N VAL A 148 22.79 4.56 -2.28
CA VAL A 148 21.60 5.42 -2.25
C VAL A 148 20.73 5.17 -1.04
N LEU A 149 20.21 3.96 -0.85
CA LEU A 149 19.26 3.68 0.23
C LEU A 149 19.95 3.77 1.59
N LYS A 150 21.06 3.05 1.81
CA LYS A 150 21.74 3.00 3.11
C LYS A 150 22.20 4.38 3.62
N PRO A 151 22.73 5.31 2.78
CA PRO A 151 23.09 6.65 3.25
C PRO A 151 21.88 7.57 3.48
N ARG A 152 20.76 7.37 2.75
CA ARG A 152 19.58 8.25 2.83
C ARG A 152 18.50 7.75 3.78
N CYS A 153 18.54 6.47 4.14
CA CYS A 153 17.50 5.79 4.89
C CYS A 153 18.08 5.22 6.18
N THR A 154 17.49 5.59 7.32
CA THR A 154 17.79 5.01 8.63
C THR A 154 16.95 3.76 8.93
N THR A 155 16.45 3.08 7.89
CA THR A 155 15.62 1.88 8.03
C THR A 155 16.47 0.66 8.36
N ASN A 156 15.90 -0.31 9.07
CA ASN A 156 16.54 -1.62 9.27
C ASN A 156 16.43 -2.57 8.06
N LEU A 157 16.20 -2.03 6.86
CA LEU A 157 16.21 -2.81 5.63
C LEU A 157 17.60 -3.38 5.42
N THR A 158 17.69 -4.71 5.37
CA THR A 158 18.95 -5.40 5.11
C THR A 158 19.22 -5.52 3.61
N ILE A 159 20.48 -5.67 3.21
CA ILE A 159 20.84 -5.91 1.80
C ILE A 159 20.21 -7.21 1.29
N GLN A 160 20.10 -8.22 2.15
CA GLN A 160 19.51 -9.51 1.80
C GLN A 160 18.01 -9.38 1.50
N GLU A 161 17.24 -8.69 2.36
CA GLU A 161 15.82 -8.40 2.09
C GLU A 161 15.65 -7.58 0.81
N TYR A 162 16.47 -6.55 0.62
CA TYR A 162 16.38 -5.70 -0.56
C TYR A 162 16.69 -6.45 -1.86
N ARG A 163 17.78 -7.24 -1.91
CA ARG A 163 18.12 -8.06 -3.09
C ARG A 163 17.10 -9.13 -3.36
N PHE A 164 16.63 -9.80 -2.31
CA PHE A 164 15.62 -10.84 -2.43
C PHE A 164 14.33 -10.29 -3.05
N TRP A 165 13.88 -9.14 -2.55
CA TRP A 165 12.74 -8.44 -3.11
C TRP A 165 12.99 -7.94 -4.53
N ARG A 166 14.14 -7.31 -4.84
CA ARG A 166 14.47 -6.83 -6.20
C ARG A 166 14.48 -7.97 -7.23
N ASN A 167 14.90 -9.17 -6.83
CA ASN A 167 14.88 -10.34 -7.71
C ASN A 167 13.48 -10.92 -7.90
N ASN A 168 12.67 -11.00 -6.83
CA ASN A 168 11.50 -11.87 -6.83
C ASN A 168 10.15 -11.14 -6.66
N GLY A 169 10.18 -9.87 -6.25
CA GLY A 169 8.99 -9.10 -5.87
C GLY A 169 8.36 -9.52 -4.54
N VAL A 170 9.09 -10.25 -3.70
CA VAL A 170 8.65 -10.70 -2.37
C VAL A 170 9.37 -9.87 -1.30
N ALA A 171 8.63 -8.98 -0.64
CA ALA A 171 9.19 -8.01 0.31
C ALA A 171 9.29 -8.56 1.74
N PHE A 172 8.25 -9.26 2.19
CA PHE A 172 8.11 -9.69 3.58
C PHE A 172 8.20 -11.21 3.69
N THR A 173 9.20 -11.70 4.43
CA THR A 173 9.47 -13.14 4.57
C THR A 173 9.51 -13.59 6.03
N TRP A 174 8.88 -14.74 6.30
CA TRP A 174 8.91 -15.44 7.57
C TRP A 174 9.38 -16.87 7.35
N LEU A 175 9.81 -17.53 8.44
CA LEU A 175 10.21 -18.93 8.37
C LEU A 175 8.98 -19.84 8.18
N GLU A 176 7.82 -19.40 8.66
CA GLU A 176 6.61 -20.22 8.62
C GLU A 176 5.87 -20.12 7.27
N GLY A 177 5.93 -21.22 6.53
CA GLY A 177 5.12 -21.47 5.34
C GLY A 177 5.74 -20.91 4.07
N GLU A 178 5.80 -21.74 3.04
CA GLU A 178 6.35 -21.35 1.75
C GLU A 178 5.29 -20.62 0.89
N PRO A 179 5.68 -19.50 0.25
CA PRO A 179 4.80 -18.82 -0.69
C PRO A 179 4.67 -19.66 -1.97
N ALA A 180 3.44 -19.86 -2.44
CA ALA A 180 3.16 -20.72 -3.60
C ALA A 180 2.11 -20.16 -4.56
N ARG A 181 1.34 -19.12 -4.17
CA ARG A 181 0.19 -18.66 -4.95
C ARG A 181 0.35 -17.21 -5.39
N SER A 182 0.00 -16.88 -6.61
CA SER A 182 0.13 -15.52 -7.15
C SER A 182 -0.73 -14.50 -6.42
N ASN A 183 -0.22 -13.27 -6.28
CA ASN A 183 -0.96 -12.12 -5.76
C ASN A 183 -1.54 -11.25 -6.88
N PRO A 184 -2.78 -11.46 -7.35
CA PRO A 184 -3.34 -10.68 -8.45
C PRO A 184 -3.63 -9.21 -8.10
N THR A 185 -3.56 -8.84 -6.81
CA THR A 185 -3.82 -7.46 -6.34
C THR A 185 -2.70 -6.48 -6.70
N LEU A 186 -1.59 -6.99 -7.24
CA LEU A 186 -0.46 -6.23 -7.76
C LEU A 186 -0.49 -6.13 -9.30
N LEU A 187 -1.60 -6.50 -9.93
CA LEU A 187 -1.81 -6.33 -11.38
C LEU A 187 -2.59 -5.04 -11.68
N ASN A 188 -2.35 -4.50 -12.87
CA ASN A 188 -3.04 -3.34 -13.44
C ASN A 188 -3.58 -3.64 -14.84
N ASN A 189 -4.47 -2.78 -15.33
CA ASN A 189 -5.14 -2.89 -16.63
C ASN A 189 -5.97 -4.18 -16.70
N ILE A 190 -6.77 -4.44 -15.67
CA ILE A 190 -7.67 -5.60 -15.64
C ILE A 190 -8.89 -5.27 -16.49
N ILE A 191 -9.03 -5.95 -17.64
CA ILE A 191 -10.12 -5.70 -18.59
C ILE A 191 -10.94 -6.98 -18.73
N GLN A 192 -12.25 -6.89 -18.45
CA GLN A 192 -13.16 -8.01 -18.67
C GLN A 192 -13.47 -8.17 -20.16
N CYS A 193 -13.34 -9.40 -20.67
CA CYS A 193 -13.64 -9.77 -22.05
C CYS A 193 -14.54 -11.00 -22.07
N GLY A 194 -15.86 -10.77 -22.13
CA GLY A 194 -16.86 -11.83 -21.99
C GLY A 194 -16.72 -12.53 -20.62
N PRO A 195 -16.55 -13.87 -20.58
CA PRO A 195 -16.34 -14.60 -19.33
C PRO A 195 -14.89 -14.52 -18.81
N GLY A 196 -13.95 -14.00 -19.60
CA GLY A 196 -12.52 -13.94 -19.29
C GLY A 196 -12.02 -12.55 -18.91
N PHE A 197 -10.72 -12.46 -18.64
CA PHE A 197 -10.02 -11.22 -18.30
C PHE A 197 -8.72 -11.11 -19.09
N ILE A 198 -8.35 -9.89 -19.46
CA ILE A 198 -7.03 -9.53 -19.97
C ILE A 198 -6.30 -8.77 -18.88
N HIS A 199 -5.05 -9.17 -18.63
CA HIS A 199 -4.13 -8.51 -17.71
C HIS A 199 -2.69 -8.73 -18.20
N TYR A 200 -1.82 -7.73 -18.06
CA TYR A 200 -0.44 -7.83 -18.56
C TYR A 200 0.57 -6.89 -17.88
N ALA A 201 0.16 -6.20 -16.81
CA ALA A 201 1.00 -5.19 -16.16
C ALA A 201 1.10 -5.41 -14.65
N TYR A 202 2.33 -5.47 -14.15
CA TYR A 202 2.63 -5.34 -12.72
C TYR A 202 2.52 -3.87 -12.31
N LEU A 203 1.84 -3.62 -11.18
CA LEU A 203 1.50 -2.29 -10.66
C LEU A 203 2.48 -1.76 -9.62
N GLY A 204 3.16 -2.65 -8.88
CA GLY A 204 3.98 -2.26 -7.75
C GLY A 204 5.28 -1.54 -8.12
N ASP A 205 5.91 -0.95 -7.10
CA ASP A 205 7.29 -0.50 -7.20
C ASP A 205 8.21 -1.70 -7.44
N ILE A 206 9.28 -1.47 -8.21
CA ILE A 206 10.32 -2.45 -8.46
C ILE A 206 11.68 -1.97 -7.98
N VAL A 207 11.83 -0.70 -7.54
CA VAL A 207 13.09 -0.07 -7.13
C VAL A 207 13.22 0.12 -5.62
N ASN A 208 12.26 0.72 -4.92
CA ASN A 208 12.41 1.06 -3.49
C ASN A 208 11.66 0.08 -2.59
N GLY A 209 10.48 -0.34 -3.04
CA GLY A 209 9.69 -1.38 -2.39
C GLY A 209 8.84 -0.89 -1.24
N PRO A 210 8.00 -1.77 -0.67
CA PRO A 210 6.95 -1.37 0.28
C PRO A 210 7.48 -1.06 1.69
N PHE A 211 8.77 -1.27 1.94
CA PHE A 211 9.39 -1.18 3.27
C PHE A 211 9.14 0.17 3.95
N PHE A 212 9.20 1.28 3.21
CA PHE A 212 9.05 2.63 3.77
C PHE A 212 7.67 2.91 4.37
N THR A 213 6.66 2.12 4.01
CA THR A 213 5.29 2.27 4.54
C THR A 213 5.24 1.98 6.05
N TRP A 214 5.95 0.93 6.49
CA TRP A 214 5.84 0.35 7.83
C TRP A 214 7.18 0.13 8.55
N ALA A 215 8.30 0.13 7.83
CA ALA A 215 9.64 -0.08 8.38
C ALA A 215 10.53 1.18 8.35
N ALA A 216 9.99 2.34 7.94
CA ALA A 216 10.68 3.62 8.03
C ALA A 216 10.53 4.23 9.44
N ILE A 217 11.10 3.57 10.43
CA ILE A 217 11.25 4.11 11.79
C ILE A 217 12.72 4.51 11.96
N GLU A 218 12.98 5.56 12.75
CA GLU A 218 14.33 5.86 13.19
C GLU A 218 14.97 4.63 13.83
N LYS A 219 16.25 4.41 13.52
CA LYS A 219 16.98 3.21 13.88
C LYS A 219 16.96 3.02 15.39
N ASN A 220 16.13 2.10 15.86
CA ASN A 220 16.18 1.65 17.25
C ASN A 220 17.45 0.79 17.44
N GLU A 221 17.99 0.71 18.64
CA GLU A 221 19.17 -0.13 18.92
C GLU A 221 18.90 -1.64 18.72
N GLU A 222 17.63 -2.00 18.60
CA GLU A 222 17.14 -3.35 18.30
C GLU A 222 17.53 -3.81 16.89
N LYS A 223 18.17 -4.98 16.80
CA LYS A 223 18.66 -5.58 15.54
C LYS A 223 17.55 -6.23 14.68
N LEU A 224 16.34 -5.65 14.63
CA LEU A 224 15.22 -6.19 13.84
C LEU A 224 15.43 -6.00 12.34
N ARG A 225 14.92 -6.92 11.50
CA ARG A 225 14.86 -6.72 10.03
C ARG A 225 13.71 -5.79 9.65
N ALA A 226 13.69 -5.27 8.42
CA ALA A 226 12.57 -4.45 7.95
C ALA A 226 11.24 -5.21 7.99
N THR A 227 11.24 -6.52 7.70
CA THR A 227 10.05 -7.36 7.84
C THR A 227 9.51 -7.41 9.26
N ASP A 228 10.40 -7.55 10.24
CA ASP A 228 10.03 -7.69 11.64
C ASP A 228 9.48 -6.36 12.20
N ILE A 229 10.08 -5.24 11.81
CA ILE A 229 9.56 -3.90 12.13
C ILE A 229 8.19 -3.69 11.47
N ALA A 230 8.05 -4.02 10.18
CA ALA A 230 6.78 -3.85 9.48
C ALA A 230 5.66 -4.71 10.12
N GLU A 231 5.96 -5.94 10.52
CA GLU A 231 5.05 -6.81 11.25
C GLU A 231 4.63 -6.17 12.58
N ARG A 232 5.59 -5.66 13.37
CA ARG A 232 5.30 -4.96 14.63
C ARG A 232 4.37 -3.77 14.42
N GLU A 233 4.70 -2.87 13.50
CA GLU A 233 3.93 -1.63 13.35
C GLU A 233 2.54 -1.85 12.76
N VAL A 234 2.40 -2.80 11.83
CA VAL A 234 1.07 -3.19 11.32
C VAL A 234 0.27 -3.87 12.43
N MET A 235 0.89 -4.75 13.22
CA MET A 235 0.25 -5.42 14.35
C MET A 235 -0.23 -4.41 15.38
N ARG A 236 0.63 -3.47 15.78
CA ARG A 236 0.29 -2.38 16.71
C ARG A 236 -0.90 -1.61 16.19
N ALA A 237 -0.86 -1.19 14.94
CA ALA A 237 -1.94 -0.38 14.39
C ALA A 237 -3.26 -1.15 14.26
N ILE A 238 -3.25 -2.43 13.88
CA ILE A 238 -4.47 -3.26 13.85
C ILE A 238 -5.00 -3.49 15.27
N HIS A 239 -4.13 -3.74 16.24
CA HIS A 239 -4.52 -3.92 17.64
C HIS A 239 -5.16 -2.65 18.20
N GLU A 240 -4.51 -1.50 18.05
CA GLU A 240 -5.01 -0.21 18.54
C GLU A 240 -6.36 0.17 17.91
N ILE A 241 -6.57 -0.15 16.62
CA ILE A 241 -7.88 0.02 15.97
C ILE A 241 -8.96 -0.86 16.62
N LYS A 242 -8.62 -2.12 16.92
CA LYS A 242 -9.57 -3.13 17.43
C LYS A 242 -9.88 -2.96 18.92
N ALA A 243 -8.86 -2.72 19.72
CA ALA A 243 -8.90 -2.74 21.18
C ALA A 243 -8.94 -1.34 21.80
N LYS A 244 -8.55 -0.29 21.04
CA LYS A 244 -8.45 1.11 21.53
C LYS A 244 -7.51 1.26 22.73
N GLU A 245 -6.46 0.46 22.74
CA GLU A 245 -5.40 0.47 23.75
C GLU A 245 -4.05 0.16 23.09
N PRO A 246 -2.92 0.58 23.71
CA PRO A 246 -1.59 0.28 23.20
C PRO A 246 -1.32 -1.23 23.15
N LEU A 247 -0.64 -1.68 22.09
CA LEU A 247 -0.20 -3.08 21.99
C LEU A 247 0.85 -3.38 23.07
N CYS A 248 0.68 -4.51 23.78
CA CYS A 248 1.74 -5.07 24.60
C CYS A 248 2.87 -5.60 23.71
N GLU A 249 4.08 -5.04 23.85
CA GLU A 249 5.25 -5.39 23.03
C GLU A 249 5.64 -6.87 23.14
N ASP A 250 5.32 -7.54 24.25
CA ASP A 250 5.59 -8.97 24.44
C ASP A 250 4.86 -9.84 23.42
N TYR A 251 3.75 -9.38 22.80
CA TYR A 251 3.07 -10.13 21.75
C TYR A 251 3.84 -10.16 20.42
N VAL A 252 4.74 -9.20 20.21
CA VAL A 252 5.42 -9.02 18.92
C VAL A 252 6.47 -10.12 18.75
N GLY A 253 6.14 -11.11 17.92
CA GLY A 253 7.03 -12.23 17.68
C GLY A 253 7.11 -13.25 18.83
N ALA A 254 6.18 -13.21 19.79
CA ALA A 254 6.07 -14.23 20.85
C ALA A 254 5.96 -15.67 20.32
N HIS A 255 5.40 -15.83 19.12
CA HIS A 255 5.27 -17.11 18.44
C HIS A 255 6.57 -17.58 17.77
N ARG A 256 7.63 -16.76 17.78
CA ARG A 256 8.93 -17.05 17.15
C ARG A 256 9.97 -17.34 18.20
N ASP A 257 10.91 -18.20 17.84
CA ASP A 257 12.12 -18.38 18.61
C ASP A 257 12.97 -17.10 18.58
N ALA A 258 13.41 -16.63 19.75
CA ALA A 258 14.26 -15.46 19.92
C ALA A 258 15.60 -15.57 19.16
N SER A 259 16.09 -16.78 18.90
CA SER A 259 17.29 -17.01 18.09
C SER A 259 17.07 -16.79 16.59
N ILE A 260 15.81 -16.83 16.12
CA ILE A 260 15.42 -16.69 14.71
C ILE A 260 14.96 -15.27 14.41
N LEU A 261 14.46 -14.55 15.41
CA LEU A 261 14.32 -13.10 15.37
C LEU A 261 15.68 -12.50 14.95
N ASN A 262 15.74 -11.90 13.76
CA ASN A 262 16.94 -11.32 13.10
C ASN A 262 17.75 -12.23 12.17
N SER A 263 17.37 -13.51 12.02
CA SER A 263 18.01 -14.38 11.03
C SER A 263 17.67 -13.96 9.60
N ILE A 264 18.63 -14.09 8.69
CA ILE A 264 18.40 -13.85 7.26
C ILE A 264 17.52 -14.99 6.73
N ILE A 265 16.29 -14.67 6.34
CA ILE A 265 15.36 -15.63 5.75
C ILE A 265 15.37 -15.44 4.23
N VAL A 266 15.90 -16.45 3.53
CA VAL A 266 15.80 -16.56 2.07
C VAL A 266 14.89 -17.73 1.76
N SER A 267 13.70 -17.45 1.24
CA SER A 267 12.77 -18.48 0.78
C SER A 267 13.12 -18.89 -0.66
N GLN A 268 13.05 -20.17 -0.98
CA GLN A 268 13.07 -20.59 -2.38
C GLN A 268 11.79 -20.12 -3.06
N MET A 269 11.89 -19.63 -4.29
CA MET A 269 10.72 -19.28 -5.08
C MET A 269 10.06 -20.53 -5.64
N PRO A 270 8.71 -20.57 -5.69
CA PRO A 270 8.02 -21.65 -6.38
C PRO A 270 8.47 -21.72 -7.83
N ASP A 271 8.50 -22.92 -8.39
CA ASP A 271 8.63 -23.06 -9.84
C ASP A 271 7.36 -22.55 -10.56
N ILE A 272 7.47 -22.38 -11.87
CA ILE A 272 6.40 -21.85 -12.71
C ILE A 272 5.18 -22.79 -12.71
N GLU A 273 5.39 -24.10 -12.55
CA GLU A 273 4.30 -25.08 -12.51
C GLU A 273 3.46 -24.91 -11.24
N MET A 274 4.11 -24.74 -10.08
CA MET A 274 3.45 -24.52 -8.80
C MET A 274 2.76 -23.15 -8.71
N GLU A 275 3.35 -22.08 -9.27
CA GLU A 275 2.72 -20.74 -9.35
C GLU A 275 1.37 -20.80 -10.11
N ASN A 276 1.36 -21.53 -11.23
CA ASN A 276 0.21 -21.61 -12.13
C ASN A 276 -0.73 -22.79 -11.83
N GLU A 277 -0.44 -23.58 -10.80
CA GLU A 277 -1.30 -24.68 -10.40
C GLU A 277 -2.62 -24.12 -9.86
N SER A 278 -3.71 -24.42 -10.57
CA SER A 278 -5.05 -24.06 -10.13
C SER A 278 -5.43 -24.88 -8.90
N TRP A 279 -6.08 -24.24 -7.92
CA TRP A 279 -6.57 -24.94 -6.74
C TRP A 279 -8.06 -24.71 -6.52
N ILE A 280 -8.71 -25.73 -5.96
CA ILE A 280 -10.13 -25.68 -5.60
C ILE A 280 -10.22 -25.52 -4.09
N ASP A 281 -11.07 -24.60 -3.65
CA ASP A 281 -11.38 -24.46 -2.24
C ASP A 281 -12.32 -25.60 -1.82
N VAL A 282 -11.76 -26.68 -1.26
CA VAL A 282 -12.51 -27.80 -0.70
C VAL A 282 -13.03 -27.37 0.68
N GLU A 283 -13.97 -26.42 0.72
CA GLU A 283 -14.56 -25.91 1.96
C GLU A 283 -16.04 -26.28 2.12
N ASN A 284 -16.40 -26.66 3.34
CA ASN A 284 -17.76 -26.99 3.77
C ASN A 284 -18.72 -25.82 3.50
N LYS A 285 -19.80 -26.09 2.76
CA LYS A 285 -20.90 -25.15 2.45
C LYS A 285 -21.44 -24.38 3.67
N SER A 286 -21.26 -24.89 4.89
CA SER A 286 -21.69 -24.22 6.13
C SER A 286 -20.90 -22.96 6.50
N LYS A 287 -19.64 -22.81 6.05
CA LYS A 287 -18.82 -21.61 6.34
C LYS A 287 -18.90 -20.51 5.26
N GLN A 288 -19.52 -20.81 4.11
CA GLN A 288 -19.56 -19.93 2.93
C GLN A 288 -20.36 -18.63 3.13
N ASN A 289 -21.24 -18.56 4.13
CA ASN A 289 -22.22 -17.48 4.25
C ASN A 289 -21.93 -16.46 5.36
N LYS A 290 -20.83 -16.58 6.12
CA LYS A 290 -20.50 -15.55 7.11
C LYS A 290 -20.00 -14.31 6.37
N LYS A 291 -20.84 -13.28 6.26
CA LYS A 291 -20.46 -11.97 5.71
C LYS A 291 -19.29 -11.39 6.53
N ILE A 292 -18.42 -10.62 5.87
CA ILE A 292 -17.36 -9.88 6.58
C ILE A 292 -18.04 -8.94 7.57
N SER A 293 -17.53 -8.92 8.80
CA SER A 293 -17.91 -7.94 9.80
C SER A 293 -16.71 -7.07 10.15
N TRP A 294 -16.87 -5.76 10.02
CA TRP A 294 -15.84 -4.79 10.36
C TRP A 294 -16.04 -4.22 11.76
N VAL A 295 -14.93 -3.86 12.40
CA VAL A 295 -14.88 -3.04 13.62
C VAL A 295 -15.57 -1.73 13.34
N GLU A 296 -16.37 -1.27 14.30
CA GLU A 296 -17.01 0.02 14.19
C GLU A 296 -15.98 1.10 14.43
N VAL A 297 -15.87 2.00 13.45
CA VAL A 297 -15.02 3.17 13.50
C VAL A 297 -15.92 4.41 13.42
N PRO A 298 -16.72 4.66 14.48
CA PRO A 298 -17.60 5.83 14.49
C PRO A 298 -16.75 7.07 14.25
N ASN A 299 -17.34 8.09 13.62
CA ASN A 299 -16.68 9.35 13.30
C ASN A 299 -15.59 9.28 12.21
N HIS A 300 -15.30 8.12 11.63
CA HIS A 300 -14.39 7.99 10.49
C HIS A 300 -15.11 7.55 9.21
N LYS A 301 -14.97 8.33 8.14
CA LYS A 301 -15.55 8.01 6.82
C LYS A 301 -14.54 8.25 5.71
N ILE A 302 -14.41 7.29 4.80
CA ILE A 302 -13.54 7.39 3.63
C ILE A 302 -14.40 7.56 2.38
N ILE A 303 -14.15 8.60 1.60
CA ILE A 303 -14.83 8.89 0.34
C ILE A 303 -13.79 8.83 -0.78
N PHE A 304 -13.92 7.86 -1.66
CA PHE A 304 -13.06 7.78 -2.84
C PHE A 304 -13.64 8.59 -4.00
N TYR A 305 -12.74 9.25 -4.73
CA TYR A 305 -13.07 10.05 -5.91
C TYR A 305 -12.35 9.50 -7.15
N PRO A 306 -12.98 9.59 -8.33
CA PRO A 306 -12.29 9.35 -9.59
C PRO A 306 -11.14 10.35 -9.78
N ALA A 307 -9.99 9.90 -10.30
CA ALA A 307 -8.87 10.77 -10.65
C ALA A 307 -9.29 11.92 -11.59
N THR A 308 -10.23 11.66 -12.51
CA THR A 308 -10.79 12.68 -13.41
C THR A 308 -11.54 13.81 -12.70
N SER A 309 -11.87 13.64 -11.42
CA SER A 309 -12.59 14.67 -10.66
C SER A 309 -11.68 15.81 -10.22
N LEU A 310 -10.35 15.59 -10.10
CA LEU A 310 -9.37 16.54 -9.60
C LEU A 310 -9.54 17.95 -10.16
N GLU A 311 -9.59 18.06 -11.49
CA GLU A 311 -9.69 19.35 -12.18
C GLU A 311 -11.00 20.09 -11.88
N SER A 312 -12.08 19.34 -11.65
CA SER A 312 -13.40 19.92 -11.37
C SER A 312 -13.56 20.36 -9.91
N LEU A 313 -12.84 19.75 -8.96
CA LEU A 313 -13.02 20.01 -7.53
C LEU A 313 -12.74 21.48 -7.18
N LYS A 314 -11.71 22.09 -7.78
CA LYS A 314 -11.35 23.50 -7.53
C LYS A 314 -12.44 24.51 -7.90
N SER A 315 -13.41 24.11 -8.72
CA SER A 315 -14.52 24.97 -9.17
C SER A 315 -15.81 24.80 -8.35
N LYS A 316 -15.85 23.81 -7.45
CA LYS A 316 -17.07 23.47 -6.70
C LYS A 316 -17.04 24.12 -5.32
N CYS A 317 -17.99 25.00 -5.05
CA CYS A 317 -18.12 25.70 -3.76
C CYS A 317 -18.23 24.76 -2.54
N GLU A 318 -18.72 23.53 -2.74
CA GLU A 318 -18.78 22.50 -1.69
C GLU A 318 -17.40 22.03 -1.19
N TYR A 319 -16.32 22.23 -1.95
CA TYR A 319 -14.96 21.77 -1.60
C TYR A 319 -13.96 22.90 -1.38
N ILE A 320 -14.21 24.09 -1.92
CA ILE A 320 -13.31 25.24 -1.78
C ILE A 320 -13.22 25.63 -0.29
N ASN A 321 -11.99 25.77 0.21
CA ASN A 321 -11.68 26.13 1.60
C ASN A 321 -12.30 25.20 2.66
N LYS A 322 -12.49 23.90 2.37
CA LYS A 322 -13.12 22.95 3.30
C LYS A 322 -12.16 21.96 3.96
N PHE A 323 -10.94 21.81 3.43
CA PHE A 323 -10.03 20.77 3.88
C PHE A 323 -9.03 21.29 4.91
N HIS A 324 -9.04 20.71 6.11
CA HIS A 324 -8.15 21.04 7.22
C HIS A 324 -6.73 20.46 7.07
N LEU A 325 -6.55 19.50 6.16
CA LEU A 325 -5.27 18.89 5.81
C LEU A 325 -5.36 18.39 4.38
N ILE A 326 -4.31 18.63 3.59
CA ILE A 326 -4.14 18.00 2.27
C ILE A 326 -2.79 17.29 2.27
N TRP A 327 -2.78 16.03 1.87
CA TRP A 327 -1.55 15.26 1.64
C TRP A 327 -1.44 14.90 0.16
N ILE A 328 -0.25 15.07 -0.42
CA ILE A 328 0.00 14.90 -1.86
C ILE A 328 1.25 14.03 -2.03
N ALA A 329 1.09 12.94 -2.79
CA ALA A 329 2.20 12.07 -3.16
C ALA A 329 3.20 12.80 -4.06
N HIS A 330 4.47 12.38 -4.01
CA HIS A 330 5.58 13.02 -4.73
C HIS A 330 5.42 13.00 -6.28
N ASN A 331 4.56 12.13 -6.80
CA ASN A 331 4.23 11.99 -8.23
C ASN A 331 2.97 12.76 -8.64
N MET A 332 2.29 13.44 -7.71
CA MET A 332 1.08 14.22 -7.96
C MET A 332 1.28 15.73 -7.73
N THR A 333 2.52 16.21 -7.64
CA THR A 333 2.83 17.63 -7.36
C THR A 333 2.20 18.60 -8.36
N LYS A 334 2.06 18.21 -9.63
CA LYS A 334 1.37 19.02 -10.66
C LYS A 334 -0.12 19.26 -10.36
N GLN A 335 -0.72 18.47 -9.47
CA GLN A 335 -2.10 18.64 -9.02
C GLN A 335 -2.24 19.70 -7.92
N LEU A 336 -1.15 20.31 -7.45
CA LEU A 336 -1.21 21.41 -6.48
C LEU A 336 -2.16 22.53 -6.93
N ALA A 337 -2.19 22.86 -8.23
CA ALA A 337 -3.11 23.85 -8.77
C ALA A 337 -4.59 23.49 -8.64
N ASN A 338 -4.91 22.20 -8.54
CA ASN A 338 -6.26 21.72 -8.34
C ASN A 338 -6.61 21.53 -6.85
N LEU A 339 -5.61 21.30 -6.00
CA LEU A 339 -5.78 20.95 -4.59
C LEU A 339 -5.62 22.14 -3.64
N ALA A 340 -4.70 23.07 -3.92
CA ALA A 340 -4.48 24.25 -3.08
C ALA A 340 -5.75 25.09 -2.85
N PRO A 341 -6.67 25.28 -3.83
CA PRO A 341 -7.92 25.98 -3.59
C PRO A 341 -8.85 25.29 -2.58
N LEU A 342 -8.70 23.99 -2.36
CA LEU A 342 -9.54 23.19 -1.48
C LEU A 342 -9.14 23.33 0.00
N ALA A 343 -7.87 23.63 0.28
CA ALA A 343 -7.36 23.84 1.63
C ALA A 343 -8.05 25.04 2.30
N SER A 344 -8.53 24.86 3.54
CA SER A 344 -9.02 25.98 4.35
C SER A 344 -7.88 26.93 4.71
N ALA A 345 -8.20 28.16 5.08
CA ALA A 345 -7.20 29.11 5.56
C ALA A 345 -6.41 28.51 6.73
N GLY A 346 -5.08 28.62 6.69
CA GLY A 346 -4.21 28.03 7.72
C GLY A 346 -4.01 26.51 7.65
N ALA A 347 -4.68 25.79 6.75
CA ALA A 347 -4.55 24.33 6.68
C ALA A 347 -3.17 23.92 6.14
N PRO A 348 -2.50 22.93 6.77
CA PRO A 348 -1.29 22.33 6.23
C PRO A 348 -1.56 21.59 4.92
N VAL A 349 -0.71 21.87 3.93
CA VAL A 349 -0.57 21.09 2.70
C VAL A 349 0.77 20.38 2.76
N ILE A 350 0.75 19.05 2.87
CA ILE A 350 1.92 18.20 3.00
C ILE A 350 2.20 17.53 1.65
N VAL A 351 3.44 17.64 1.18
CA VAL A 351 3.89 17.00 -0.06
C VAL A 351 5.00 16.02 0.28
N GLU A 352 4.85 14.77 -0.15
CA GLU A 352 5.90 13.76 -0.06
C GLU A 352 7.09 14.12 -0.96
N LEU A 353 8.30 14.01 -0.42
CA LEU A 353 9.55 14.26 -1.13
C LEU A 353 10.22 12.96 -1.56
N ARG A 354 11.16 13.08 -2.50
CA ARG A 354 11.73 11.93 -3.22
C ARG A 354 13.03 11.39 -2.60
N LYS A 355 13.31 11.70 -1.33
CA LYS A 355 14.56 11.33 -0.64
C LYS A 355 14.94 9.87 -0.81
N HIS A 356 13.97 8.98 -0.66
CA HIS A 356 14.19 7.54 -0.62
C HIS A 356 14.16 6.87 -2.00
N MET A 357 14.08 7.64 -3.09
CA MET A 357 14.09 7.09 -4.46
C MET A 357 15.50 6.72 -4.90
N ALA A 358 15.79 5.42 -4.98
CA ALA A 358 17.12 4.89 -5.30
C ALA A 358 17.56 5.20 -6.74
N ASP A 359 16.59 5.38 -7.64
CA ASP A 359 16.80 5.75 -9.03
C ASP A 359 17.14 7.23 -9.23
N LEU A 360 16.95 8.09 -8.22
CA LEU A 360 17.21 9.53 -8.31
C LEU A 360 18.55 9.94 -7.70
N ARG A 361 19.29 10.77 -8.44
CA ARG A 361 20.56 11.38 -8.02
C ARG A 361 20.31 12.68 -7.26
N LYS A 362 21.36 13.20 -6.61
CA LYS A 362 21.27 14.44 -5.81
C LYS A 362 20.75 15.62 -6.64
N GLU A 363 21.19 15.73 -7.89
CA GLU A 363 20.76 16.76 -8.84
C GLU A 363 19.27 16.63 -9.16
N ASP A 364 18.75 15.41 -9.36
CA ASP A 364 17.31 15.18 -9.59
C ASP A 364 16.46 15.64 -8.40
N LEU A 365 16.96 15.39 -7.17
CA LEU A 365 16.30 15.80 -5.93
C LEU A 365 16.33 17.33 -5.74
N GLN A 366 17.43 17.98 -6.11
CA GLN A 366 17.55 19.44 -6.10
C GLN A 366 16.61 20.08 -7.13
N ASN A 367 16.57 19.54 -8.35
CA ASN A 367 15.68 19.99 -9.41
C ASN A 367 14.21 19.84 -8.99
N PHE A 368 13.84 18.70 -8.40
CA PHE A 368 12.49 18.50 -7.87
C PHE A 368 12.16 19.47 -6.73
N THR A 369 13.11 19.76 -5.84
CA THR A 369 12.92 20.74 -4.75
C THR A 369 12.64 22.13 -5.32
N LYS A 370 13.40 22.55 -6.34
CA LYS A 370 13.21 23.82 -7.03
C LYS A 370 11.84 23.88 -7.72
N GLU A 371 11.50 22.88 -8.52
CA GLU A 371 10.21 22.78 -9.21
C GLU A 371 9.04 22.81 -8.21
N LEU A 372 9.14 22.09 -7.10
CA LEU A 372 8.10 22.08 -6.08
C LEU A 372 7.93 23.44 -5.40
N LYS A 373 9.03 24.16 -5.10
CA LYS A 373 8.97 25.52 -4.54
C LYS A 373 8.30 26.49 -5.52
N GLU A 374 8.62 26.41 -6.81
CA GLU A 374 8.02 27.23 -7.87
C GLU A 374 6.52 26.95 -8.00
N ILE A 375 6.12 25.68 -8.14
CA ILE A 375 4.70 25.28 -8.25
C ILE A 375 3.92 25.70 -6.99
N ALA A 376 4.50 25.54 -5.79
CA ALA A 376 3.83 25.96 -4.56
C ALA A 376 3.58 27.47 -4.53
N GLN A 377 4.60 28.27 -4.90
CA GLN A 377 4.50 29.72 -4.95
C GLN A 377 3.46 30.21 -5.98
N GLU A 378 3.46 29.62 -7.18
CA GLU A 378 2.46 29.92 -8.24
C GLU A 378 1.03 29.66 -7.77
N ASN A 379 0.84 28.71 -6.85
CA ASN A 379 -0.47 28.34 -6.30
C ASN A 379 -0.78 29.00 -4.95
N GLY A 380 -0.04 30.04 -4.58
CA GLY A 380 -0.31 30.83 -3.36
C GLY A 380 -0.03 30.09 -2.06
N LEU A 381 0.81 29.07 -2.10
CA LEU A 381 1.22 28.30 -0.92
C LEU A 381 2.55 28.81 -0.38
N ARG A 382 2.59 29.11 0.91
CA ARG A 382 3.80 29.52 1.61
C ARG A 382 4.44 28.32 2.32
N SER A 383 5.75 28.13 2.13
CA SER A 383 6.49 27.09 2.88
C SER A 383 6.54 27.43 4.37
N LEU A 384 6.30 26.43 5.23
CA LEU A 384 6.37 26.60 6.69
C LEU A 384 7.80 26.56 7.23
N TYR A 385 8.69 25.86 6.52
CA TYR A 385 10.12 25.77 6.81
C TYR A 385 10.90 25.61 5.49
N ASP A 386 12.21 25.82 5.50
CA ASP A 386 13.04 25.52 4.34
C ASP A 386 13.28 24.01 4.22
N PHE A 387 13.14 23.46 3.02
CA PHE A 387 13.26 22.03 2.78
C PHE A 387 14.14 21.73 1.56
N ASP A 388 14.77 20.56 1.61
CA ASP A 388 15.57 19.95 0.55
C ASP A 388 15.23 18.46 0.48
N SER A 389 14.95 17.96 -0.72
CA SER A 389 14.60 16.55 -0.96
C SER A 389 15.75 15.56 -0.74
N ASN A 390 17.00 16.03 -0.59
CA ASN A 390 18.13 15.19 -0.15
C ASN A 390 18.08 14.91 1.37
N GLU A 391 17.53 15.84 2.14
CA GLU A 391 17.56 15.85 3.60
C GLU A 391 16.21 15.41 4.18
N HIS A 392 15.11 15.84 3.56
CA HIS A 392 13.75 15.75 4.10
C HIS A 392 12.87 14.79 3.30
N ILE A 393 11.90 14.19 4.00
CA ILE A 393 10.89 13.27 3.43
C ILE A 393 9.55 13.94 3.13
N PHE A 394 9.29 15.11 3.74
CA PHE A 394 8.09 15.90 3.52
C PHE A 394 8.45 17.37 3.38
N ALA A 395 7.70 18.07 2.53
CA ALA A 395 7.55 19.52 2.56
C ALA A 395 6.20 19.87 3.15
N ARG A 396 6.13 20.96 3.93
CA ARG A 396 4.88 21.47 4.47
C ARG A 396 4.67 22.91 4.05
N PHE A 397 3.50 23.16 3.49
CA PHE A 397 3.04 24.47 3.07
C PHE A 397 1.78 24.85 3.82
N CYS A 398 1.44 26.13 3.78
CA CYS A 398 0.20 26.68 4.28
C CYS A 398 -0.38 27.61 3.22
N LYS A 399 -1.71 27.60 3.09
CA LYS A 399 -2.43 28.59 2.30
C LYS A 399 -2.51 29.90 3.09
N ASN A 400 -2.18 31.01 2.42
CA ASN A 400 -2.31 32.35 2.99
C ASN A 400 -3.77 32.72 3.25
#